data_AF-A0A9W9ZAN5-F1
#
_entry.id   AF-A0A9W9ZAN5-F1
#
_cell.length_a   1.000
_cell.length_b   1.000
_cell.length_c   1.000
_cell.angle_alpha   90.00
_cell.angle_beta   90.00
_cell.angle_gamma   90.00
#
_symmetry.space_group_name_H-M   'P 1'
#
loop_
_entity.id
_entity.type
_entity.pdbx_description
1 polymer ?
#
loop_
_entity_poly.entity_id
_entity_poly.type
_entity_poly.pdbx_seq_one_letter_code
_entity_poly.pdbx_strand_id
1 'polypeptide(L)'
;MARLKPFCGMYQKILLLPRPDYASRFLLWKTLVTRCGGRVTEALDASSLAKITDGYTPGHMVQAIQQILTERRIQQLSKRPISAVEFVAPLARIDPIYKEEEEAFKTWYGKTPLGKKRAKAAAGDDEGDKKGKKGKKGGKKKKK
;
A
#
# COMPACT_ATOMS: atom_id res chain seq x y z
N MET A 1 2.22 8.57 -15.91
CA MET A 1 2.65 7.18 -15.63
C MET A 1 3.67 6.71 -16.66
N ALA A 2 4.57 5.78 -16.29
CA ALA A 2 5.61 5.27 -17.18
C ALA A 2 5.04 4.51 -18.39
N ARG A 3 5.74 4.58 -19.54
CA ARG A 3 5.39 3.81 -20.74
C ARG A 3 5.62 2.31 -20.49
N LEU A 4 4.55 1.51 -20.58
CA LEU A 4 4.53 0.10 -20.18
C LEU A 4 5.56 -0.79 -20.89
N LYS A 5 5.70 -0.67 -22.22
CA LYS A 5 6.59 -1.53 -23.03
C LYS A 5 8.07 -1.43 -22.62
N PRO A 6 8.71 -0.25 -22.62
CA PRO A 6 10.10 -0.13 -22.17
C PRO A 6 10.25 -0.44 -20.67
N PHE A 7 9.26 -0.06 -19.85
CA PHE A 7 9.30 -0.28 -18.41
C PHE A 7 9.30 -1.77 -18.04
N CYS A 8 8.40 -2.57 -18.65
CA CYS A 8 8.34 -4.02 -18.40
C CYS A 8 9.51 -4.78 -19.05
N GLY A 9 10.24 -4.16 -19.99
CA GLY A 9 11.46 -4.74 -20.56
C GLY A 9 12.69 -4.59 -19.64
N MET A 10 12.76 -3.50 -18.87
CA MET A 10 13.88 -3.24 -17.95
C MET A 10 13.67 -3.86 -16.56
N TYR A 11 12.44 -3.86 -16.05
CA TYR A 11 12.13 -4.34 -14.70
C TYR A 11 11.47 -5.71 -14.72
N GLN A 12 12.15 -6.72 -14.16
CA GLN A 12 11.63 -8.09 -14.04
C GLN A 12 10.53 -8.24 -12.99
N LYS A 13 10.52 -7.35 -11.97
CA LYS A 13 9.57 -7.36 -10.86
C LYS A 13 8.96 -5.98 -10.72
N ILE A 14 7.63 -5.93 -10.74
CA ILE A 14 6.83 -4.73 -10.53
C ILE A 14 5.88 -5.07 -9.39
N LEU A 15 5.93 -4.31 -8.30
CA LEU A 15 5.10 -4.51 -7.12
C LEU A 15 4.13 -3.33 -6.99
N LEU A 16 2.84 -3.65 -6.92
CA LEU A 16 1.82 -2.68 -6.54
C LEU A 16 1.70 -2.68 -5.01
N LEU A 17 1.94 -1.52 -4.40
CA LEU A 17 1.68 -1.30 -2.98
C LEU A 17 0.26 -0.73 -2.84
N PRO A 18 -0.70 -1.51 -2.33
CA PRO A 18 -2.06 -1.00 -2.11
C PRO A 18 -2.07 0.03 -0.98
N ARG A 19 -3.10 0.88 -0.95
CA ARG A 19 -3.32 1.76 0.18
C ARG A 19 -3.63 0.94 1.44
N PRO A 20 -3.24 1.43 2.63
CA PRO A 20 -3.63 0.78 3.87
C PRO A 20 -5.15 0.80 4.01
N ASP A 21 -5.74 -0.37 4.27
CA ASP A 21 -7.15 -0.49 4.63
C ASP A 21 -7.41 0.08 6.02
N TYR A 22 -8.68 0.09 6.45
CA TYR A 22 -9.05 0.63 7.76
C TYR A 22 -8.27 -0.02 8.92
N ALA A 23 -8.15 -1.35 8.91
CA ALA A 23 -7.44 -2.08 9.96
C ALA A 23 -5.93 -1.73 9.98
N SER A 24 -5.33 -1.61 8.80
CA SER A 24 -3.94 -1.17 8.64
C SER A 24 -3.77 0.25 9.13
N ARG A 25 -4.68 1.18 8.81
CA ARG A 25 -4.62 2.57 9.31
C ARG A 25 -4.77 2.64 10.83
N PHE A 26 -5.68 1.86 11.40
CA PHE A 26 -5.85 1.76 12.85
C PHE A 26 -4.54 1.33 13.54
N LEU A 27 -3.88 0.30 13.01
CA LEU A 27 -2.60 -0.15 13.55
C LEU A 27 -1.49 0.87 13.30
N LEU A 28 -1.42 1.44 12.10
CA LEU A 28 -0.44 2.47 11.72
C LEU A 28 -0.50 3.66 12.66
N TRP A 29 -1.69 4.17 13.01
CA TRP A 29 -1.80 5.28 13.95
C TRP A 29 -1.15 4.96 15.30
N LYS A 30 -1.39 3.77 15.85
CA LYS A 30 -0.75 3.35 17.11
C LYS A 30 0.77 3.24 16.96
N THR A 31 1.24 2.55 15.93
CA THR A 31 2.66 2.31 15.71
C THR A 31 3.43 3.60 15.41
N LEU A 32 2.89 4.47 14.55
CA LEU A 32 3.53 5.71 14.12
C LEU A 32 3.60 6.73 15.25
N VAL A 33 2.54 6.85 16.07
CA VAL A 33 2.54 7.73 17.25
C VAL A 33 3.62 7.30 18.23
N THR A 34 3.71 6.01 18.56
CA THR A 34 4.78 5.49 19.44
C THR A 34 6.17 5.71 18.85
N ARG A 35 6.33 5.47 17.55
CA ARG A 35 7.61 5.69 16.86
C ARG A 35 8.06 7.15 16.88
N CYS A 36 7.12 8.09 16.91
CA CYS A 36 7.40 9.53 16.99
C CYS A 36 7.51 10.06 18.43
N GLY A 37 7.67 9.19 19.43
CA GLY A 37 7.82 9.59 20.84
C GLY A 37 6.50 9.87 21.56
N GLY A 38 5.36 9.60 20.92
CA GLY A 38 4.04 9.73 21.51
C GLY A 38 3.66 8.54 22.38
N ARG A 39 2.71 8.73 23.31
CA ARG A 39 2.14 7.66 24.12
C ARG A 39 0.71 7.41 23.69
N VAL A 40 0.42 6.18 23.25
CA VAL A 40 -0.95 5.73 22.95
C VAL A 40 -1.65 5.46 24.28
N THR A 41 -2.77 6.14 24.52
CA THR A 41 -3.64 5.98 25.69
C THR A 41 -5.10 5.86 25.22
N GLU A 42 -6.03 5.57 26.13
CA GLU A 42 -7.47 5.52 25.84
C GLU A 42 -8.04 6.86 25.31
N ALA A 43 -7.34 7.98 25.54
CA ALA A 43 -7.73 9.28 25.00
C ALA A 43 -7.47 9.41 23.49
N LEU A 44 -6.63 8.54 22.92
CA LEU A 44 -6.32 8.51 21.50
C LEU A 44 -7.29 7.56 20.78
N ASP A 45 -8.39 8.11 20.27
CA ASP A 45 -9.34 7.35 19.46
C ASP A 45 -8.77 7.05 18.05
N ALA A 46 -8.03 5.94 17.97
CA ALA A 46 -7.46 5.45 16.72
C ALA A 46 -8.52 5.02 15.69
N SER A 47 -9.73 4.66 16.12
CA SER A 47 -10.81 4.26 15.22
C SER A 47 -11.33 5.47 14.44
N SER A 48 -11.57 6.58 15.12
CA SER A 48 -11.95 7.84 14.45
C SER A 48 -10.83 8.35 13.55
N LEU A 49 -9.57 8.30 14.00
CA LEU A 49 -8.41 8.63 13.17
C LEU A 49 -8.35 7.79 11.89
N ALA A 50 -8.55 6.48 11.98
CA ALA A 50 -8.54 5.57 10.83
C ALA A 50 -9.68 5.87 9.82
N LYS A 51 -10.83 6.40 10.27
CA LYS A 51 -11.92 6.85 9.40
C LYS A 51 -11.58 8.15 8.69
N ILE A 52 -11.16 9.18 9.42
CA ILE A 52 -10.88 10.51 8.83
C ILE A 52 -9.62 10.51 7.97
N THR A 53 -8.74 9.52 8.12
CA THR A 53 -7.55 9.35 7.29
C THR A 53 -7.73 8.42 6.10
N ASP A 54 -8.96 8.10 5.71
CA ASP A 54 -9.19 7.51 4.39
C ASP A 54 -8.80 8.51 3.30
N GLY A 55 -7.95 8.10 2.35
CA GLY A 55 -7.31 9.05 1.42
C GLY A 55 -5.86 9.35 1.76
N TYR A 56 -5.40 9.16 2.99
CA TYR A 56 -4.06 9.58 3.40
C TYR A 56 -3.05 8.44 3.34
N THR A 57 -1.80 8.77 2.99
CA THR A 57 -0.68 7.83 3.05
C THR A 57 -0.15 7.73 4.48
N PRO A 58 0.59 6.66 4.83
CA PRO A 58 1.35 6.61 6.07
C PRO A 58 2.33 7.80 6.22
N GLY A 59 2.87 8.30 5.10
CA GLY A 59 3.71 9.51 5.10
C GLY A 59 2.96 10.75 5.56
N HIS A 60 1.72 10.96 5.08
CA HIS A 60 0.87 12.07 5.54
C HIS A 60 0.55 11.95 7.03
N MET A 61 0.29 10.74 7.53
CA MET A 61 0.06 10.50 8.96
C MET A 61 1.30 10.88 9.78
N VAL A 62 2.49 10.46 9.36
CA VAL A 62 3.77 10.84 10.01
C VAL A 62 3.93 12.35 10.02
N GLN A 63 3.66 13.02 8.91
CA GLN A 63 3.76 14.49 8.82
C GLN A 63 2.82 15.17 9.81
N ALA A 64 1.56 14.73 9.90
CA ALA A 64 0.61 15.26 10.88
C ALA A 64 1.05 14.99 12.33
N ILE A 65 1.59 13.80 12.59
CA ILE A 65 2.09 13.42 13.92
C ILE A 65 3.28 14.30 14.34
N GLN A 66 4.25 14.50 13.45
CA GLN A 66 5.44 15.31 13.72
C GLN A 66 5.11 16.80 13.95
N GLN A 67 4.05 17.32 13.34
CA GLN A 67 3.59 18.69 13.61
C GLN A 67 3.09 18.87 15.06
N ILE A 68 2.54 17.83 15.68
CA ILE A 68 1.99 17.88 17.03
C ILE A 68 3.03 17.45 18.07
N LEU A 69 3.70 16.31 17.83
CA LEU A 69 4.69 15.71 18.72
C LEU A 69 6.05 16.41 18.64
N THR A 70 6.05 17.70 18.95
CA THR A 70 7.26 18.46 19.24
C THR A 70 7.87 17.99 20.56
N GLU A 71 9.16 18.26 20.77
CA GLU A 71 9.88 17.95 22.03
C GLU A 71 9.11 18.43 23.26
N ARG A 72 8.61 19.68 23.21
CA ARG A 72 7.79 20.26 24.27
C ARG A 72 6.49 19.50 24.48
N ARG A 73 5.79 19.08 23.40
CA ARG A 73 4.54 18.32 23.51
C ARG A 73 4.80 16.96 24.15
N ILE A 74 5.87 16.27 23.76
CA ILE A 74 6.27 14.96 24.28
C ILE A 74 6.44 15.00 25.79
N GLN A 75 7.16 16.00 26.33
CA GLN A 75 7.35 16.17 27.78
C GLN A 75 6.03 16.38 28.55
N GLN A 76 5.01 16.94 27.89
CA GLN A 76 3.70 17.21 28.49
C GLN A 76 2.73 16.03 28.42
N LEU A 77 3.04 14.97 27.68
CA LEU A 77 2.12 13.83 27.45
C LEU A 77 1.70 13.11 28.73
N SER A 78 2.55 13.15 29.77
CA SER A 78 2.25 12.54 31.07
C SER A 78 1.09 13.21 31.80
N LYS A 79 0.93 14.53 31.63
CA LYS A 79 -0.14 15.33 32.26
C LYS A 79 -1.31 15.58 31.33
N ARG A 80 -1.02 15.76 30.04
CA ARG A 80 -2.00 16.04 28.99
C ARG A 80 -1.83 15.04 27.86
N PRO A 81 -2.59 13.93 27.84
CA PRO A 81 -2.50 12.95 26.77
C PRO A 81 -2.85 13.59 25.41
N ILE A 82 -2.39 12.95 24.34
CA ILE A 82 -2.77 13.34 22.97
C ILE A 82 -4.16 12.82 22.65
N SER A 83 -4.97 13.67 22.05
CA SER A 83 -6.31 13.32 21.57
C SER A 83 -6.35 13.27 20.04
N ALA A 84 -7.26 12.45 19.50
CA ALA A 84 -7.51 12.35 18.06
C ALA A 84 -7.84 13.70 17.40
N VAL A 85 -8.51 14.61 18.12
CA VAL A 85 -8.92 15.92 17.58
C VAL A 85 -7.72 16.81 17.23
N GLU A 86 -6.59 16.65 17.91
CA GLU A 86 -5.39 17.46 17.66
C GLU A 86 -4.84 17.24 16.24
N PHE A 87 -5.09 16.06 15.65
CA PHE A 87 -4.63 15.71 14.31
C PHE A 87 -5.52 16.26 13.19
N VAL A 88 -6.74 16.71 13.48
CA VAL A 88 -7.69 17.19 12.46
C VAL A 88 -7.14 18.40 11.71
N ALA A 89 -6.63 19.40 12.43
CA ALA A 89 -6.12 20.63 11.80
C ALA A 89 -4.86 20.39 10.93
N PRO A 90 -3.84 19.62 11.38
CA PRO A 90 -2.73 19.22 10.53
C PRO A 90 -3.16 18.41 9.30
N LEU A 91 -4.07 17.45 9.45
CA LEU A 91 -4.55 16.62 8.34
C LEU A 91 -5.31 17.44 7.31
N ALA A 92 -6.15 18.39 7.74
CA ALA A 92 -6.94 19.25 6.85
C ALA A 92 -6.08 20.16 5.93
N ARG A 93 -4.80 20.34 6.24
CA ARG A 93 -3.86 21.10 5.40
C ARG A 93 -3.14 20.24 4.36
N ILE A 94 -3.27 18.92 4.45
CA ILE A 94 -2.62 17.97 3.54
C ILE A 94 -3.65 17.53 2.50
N ASP A 95 -3.25 17.56 1.23
CA ASP A 95 -4.10 17.10 0.14
C ASP A 95 -4.23 15.55 0.18
N PRO A 96 -5.44 14.99 0.31
CA PRO A 96 -5.63 13.54 0.32
C PRO A 96 -5.39 12.94 -1.08
N ILE A 97 -4.99 11.68 -1.14
CA ILE A 97 -4.94 10.94 -2.41
C ILE A 97 -6.37 10.61 -2.84
N TYR A 98 -6.72 11.08 -4.03
CA TYR A 98 -8.03 10.87 -4.62
C TYR A 98 -8.20 9.45 -5.15
N LYS A 99 -9.45 8.98 -5.22
CA LYS A 99 -9.75 7.59 -5.64
C LYS A 99 -9.34 7.35 -7.09
N GLU A 100 -9.47 8.35 -7.92
CA GLU A 100 -9.15 8.35 -9.34
C GLU A 100 -7.65 8.10 -9.56
N GLU A 101 -6.80 8.71 -8.73
CA GLU A 101 -5.36 8.48 -8.76
C GLU A 101 -5.04 7.03 -8.40
N GLU A 102 -5.70 6.49 -7.36
CA GLU A 102 -5.54 5.09 -6.96
C GLU A 102 -5.99 4.12 -8.06
N GLU A 103 -7.13 4.37 -8.69
CA GLU A 103 -7.68 3.57 -9.78
C GLU A 103 -6.78 3.62 -11.02
N ALA A 104 -6.18 4.76 -11.31
CA ALA A 104 -5.20 4.87 -12.39
C ALA A 104 -4.01 3.94 -12.16
N PHE A 105 -3.52 3.82 -10.92
CA PHE A 105 -2.39 2.94 -10.59
C PHE A 105 -2.77 1.46 -10.71
N LYS A 106 -3.96 1.08 -10.22
CA LYS A 106 -4.51 -0.28 -10.36
C LYS A 106 -4.68 -0.66 -11.83
N THR A 107 -5.28 0.25 -12.62
CA THR A 107 -5.51 0.07 -14.05
C THR A 107 -4.19 -0.08 -14.82
N TRP A 108 -3.19 0.75 -14.50
CA TRP A 108 -1.88 0.66 -15.10
C TRP A 108 -1.17 -0.64 -14.71
N TYR A 109 -1.21 -1.04 -13.44
CA TYR A 109 -0.61 -2.29 -12.97
C TYR A 109 -1.25 -3.51 -13.63
N GLY A 110 -2.57 -3.52 -13.82
CA GLY A 110 -3.29 -4.58 -14.53
C GLY A 110 -2.85 -4.77 -15.99
N LYS A 111 -2.27 -3.74 -16.62
CA LYS A 111 -1.70 -3.84 -17.97
C LYS A 111 -0.32 -4.51 -17.99
N THR A 112 0.36 -4.62 -16.84
CA THR A 112 1.67 -5.29 -16.74
C THR A 112 1.52 -6.82 -16.84
N PRO A 113 2.54 -7.55 -17.34
CA PRO A 113 2.50 -9.01 -17.38
C PRO A 113 2.24 -9.66 -16.01
N LEU A 114 2.83 -9.10 -14.95
CA LEU A 114 2.65 -9.56 -13.57
C LEU A 114 1.25 -9.26 -13.04
N GLY A 115 0.70 -8.08 -13.35
CA GLY A 115 -0.68 -7.73 -13.00
C GLY A 115 -1.70 -8.67 -13.65
N LYS A 116 -1.51 -9.00 -14.94
CA LYS A 116 -2.34 -9.99 -15.65
C LYS A 116 -2.23 -11.38 -15.03
N LYS A 117 -1.01 -11.85 -14.70
CA LYS A 117 -0.80 -13.15 -14.05
C LYS A 117 -1.48 -13.22 -12.68
N ARG A 118 -1.38 -12.14 -11.89
CA ARG A 118 -2.03 -12.05 -10.58
C ARG A 118 -3.56 -12.04 -10.67
N ALA A 119 -4.12 -11.34 -11.66
CA ALA A 119 -5.57 -11.32 -11.89
C ALA A 119 -6.11 -12.71 -12.27
N LYS A 120 -5.40 -13.44 -13.14
CA LYS A 120 -5.76 -14.82 -13.51
C LYS A 120 -5.72 -15.79 -12.32
N ALA A 121 -4.65 -15.73 -11.52
CA ALA A 121 -4.52 -16.55 -10.32
C ALA A 121 -5.63 -16.25 -9.28
N ALA A 122 -6.04 -14.99 -9.14
CA ALA A 122 -7.14 -14.61 -8.24
C ALA A 122 -8.53 -15.05 -8.76
N ALA A 123 -8.69 -15.22 -10.08
CA ALA A 123 -9.92 -15.68 -10.71
C ALA A 123 -10.07 -17.22 -10.72
N GLY A 124 -9.08 -17.97 -10.23
CA GLY A 124 -9.12 -19.44 -10.18
C GLY A 124 -8.69 -20.14 -11.48
N ASP A 125 -8.31 -19.39 -12.51
CA ASP A 125 -7.77 -19.93 -13.77
C ASP A 125 -6.28 -20.24 -13.61
N ASP A 126 -5.95 -21.34 -12.92
CA ASP A 126 -4.61 -21.93 -12.94
C ASP A 126 -4.47 -22.77 -14.23
N GLU A 127 -4.30 -22.11 -15.38
CA GLU A 127 -3.64 -22.79 -16.49
C GLU A 127 -2.14 -22.81 -16.21
N GLY A 128 -1.72 -23.96 -15.68
CA GLY A 128 -0.32 -24.31 -15.46
C GLY A 128 0.56 -23.96 -16.65
N ASP A 129 1.73 -23.43 -16.32
CA ASP A 129 2.85 -23.15 -17.20
C ASP A 129 3.21 -24.41 -18.03
N LYS A 130 2.58 -24.60 -19.20
CA LYS A 130 3.04 -25.54 -20.23
C LYS A 130 4.23 -24.92 -20.95
N LYS A 131 5.36 -24.78 -20.25
CA LYS A 131 6.66 -24.59 -20.88
C LYS A 131 7.65 -25.63 -20.34
N GLY A 132 7.47 -26.88 -20.79
CA GLY A 132 8.35 -28.00 -20.46
C GLY A 132 8.47 -29.04 -21.57
N LYS A 133 9.49 -28.87 -22.44
CA LYS A 133 10.28 -29.91 -23.14
C LYS A 133 9.71 -31.34 -23.26
N LYS A 134 9.37 -31.76 -24.48
CA LYS A 134 9.54 -33.13 -25.02
C LYS A 134 9.40 -33.04 -26.53
N GLY A 135 10.30 -33.44 -27.41
CA GLY A 135 11.58 -34.11 -27.32
C GLY A 135 11.87 -34.53 -28.77
N LYS A 136 12.98 -34.07 -29.33
CA LYS A 136 13.50 -34.48 -30.63
C LYS A 136 13.79 -36.00 -30.55
N LYS A 137 12.98 -36.83 -31.21
CA LYS A 137 13.22 -38.26 -31.51
C LYS A 137 12.71 -38.44 -32.94
N GLY A 138 13.56 -38.52 -33.96
CA GLY A 138 14.50 -39.61 -34.18
C GLY A 138 13.86 -40.51 -35.26
N GLY A 139 14.39 -40.49 -36.48
CA GLY A 139 13.78 -41.12 -37.64
C GLY A 139 13.82 -42.66 -37.67
N LYS A 140 13.28 -43.17 -38.80
CA LYS A 140 13.49 -44.49 -39.44
C LYS A 140 12.47 -45.61 -39.12
N LYS A 141 11.48 -45.84 -40.02
CA LYS A 141 11.42 -46.99 -40.98
C LYS A 141 10.06 -47.12 -41.72
N LYS A 142 10.17 -47.21 -43.07
CA LYS A 142 9.36 -47.95 -44.09
C LYS A 142 8.14 -48.77 -43.61
N LYS A 143 7.00 -48.65 -44.32
CA LYS A 143 6.48 -49.57 -45.37
C LYS A 143 5.01 -49.22 -45.70
N LYS A 144 4.68 -48.88 -46.93
CA LYS A 144 3.91 -49.71 -47.87
C LYS A 144 3.94 -49.06 -49.25
#